data_AF-A0A537JM76-F1
#
_entry.id   AF-A0A537JM76-F1
#
_cell.length_a   1.000
_cell.length_b   1.000
_cell.length_c   1.000
_cell.angle_alpha   90.00
_cell.angle_beta   90.00
_cell.angle_gamma   90.00
#
_symmetry.space_group_name_H-M   'P 1'
#
loop_
_entity.id
_entity.type
_entity.pdbx_description
1 polymer ?
#
loop_
_entity_poly.entity_id
_entity_poly.type
_entity_poly.pdbx_seq_one_letter_code
_entity_poly.pdbx_strand_id
1 'polypeptide(L)' 'MVISLERAREQARQFNHPIRHEVALLAVHGLLHLLGYEDDTEVGASAMWSKQKELLEKILGTGARERR' A
#
# COMPACT_ATOMS: atom_id res chain seq x y z
N MET A 1 11.52 1.99 -8.75
CA MET A 1 11.01 1.93 -7.36
C MET A 1 12.09 1.35 -6.46
N VAL A 2 12.27 1.93 -5.27
CA VAL A 2 13.11 1.42 -4.19
C VAL A 2 12.32 1.62 -2.89
N ILE A 3 12.40 0.68 -1.94
CA ILE A 3 11.66 0.75 -0.67
C ILE A 3 12.66 0.76 0.49
N SER A 4 12.59 1.78 1.34
CA SER A 4 13.34 1.82 2.61
C SER A 4 12.59 1.04 3.68
N LEU A 5 13.17 -0.06 4.17
CA LEU A 5 12.58 -0.86 5.25
C LEU A 5 12.60 -0.13 6.60
N GLU A 6 13.55 0.77 6.81
CA GLU A 6 13.59 1.61 8.01
C GLU A 6 12.38 2.56 8.02
N ARG A 7 12.13 3.24 6.90
CA ARG A 7 10.99 4.14 6.77
C ARG A 7 9.66 3.39 6.86
N ALA A 8 9.56 2.22 6.23
CA ALA A 8 8.38 1.37 6.34
C ALA A 8 8.10 0.93 7.79
N ARG A 9 9.13 0.68 8.62
CA ARG A 9 8.94 0.40 10.06
C ARG A 9 8.42 1.61 10.82
N GLU A 10 8.90 2.81 10.51
CA GLU A 10 8.42 4.03 11.14
C GLU A 10 6.94 4.28 10.81
N GLN A 11 6.58 4.21 9.54
CA GLN A 11 5.21 4.38 9.08
C GLN A 11 4.29 3.30 9.65
N ALA A 12 4.71 2.04 9.66
CA ALA A 12 3.93 0.95 10.24
C ALA A 12 3.61 1.16 11.73
N ARG A 13 4.57 1.70 12.50
CA ARG A 13 4.35 2.09 13.90
C ARG A 13 3.41 3.29 14.01
N GLN A 14 3.60 4.31 13.17
CA GLN A 14 2.77 5.53 13.16
C GLN A 14 1.30 5.23 12.85
N PHE A 15 1.04 4.35 11.89
CA PHE A 15 -0.31 3.98 11.44
C PHE A 15 -0.86 2.72 12.10
N ASN A 16 -0.15 2.18 13.11
CA ASN A 16 -0.56 1.03 13.91
C ASN A 16 -1.00 -0.20 13.07
N HIS A 17 -0.17 -0.60 12.11
CA HIS A 17 -0.39 -1.83 11.35
C HIS A 17 0.91 -2.67 11.26
N PRO A 18 0.85 -3.93 10.81
CA PRO A 18 2.04 -4.74 10.64
C PRO A 18 2.97 -4.19 9.55
N ILE A 19 4.30 -4.29 9.74
CA ILE A 19 5.30 -3.90 8.72
C ILE A 19 5.04 -4.53 7.35
N ARG A 20 4.52 -5.77 7.30
CA ARG A 20 4.16 -6.45 6.04
C ARG A 20 3.10 -5.68 5.25
N HIS A 21 2.19 -4.99 5.94
CA HIS A 21 1.15 -4.17 5.32
C HIS A 21 1.79 -2.95 4.68
N GLU A 22 2.64 -2.22 5.41
CA GLU A 22 3.29 -1.02 4.89
C GLU A 22 4.20 -1.31 3.71
N VAL A 23 4.99 -2.38 3.78
CA VAL A 23 5.85 -2.80 2.66
C VAL A 23 5.01 -3.16 1.43
N ALA A 24 3.88 -3.85 1.62
CA ALA A 24 2.96 -4.15 0.52
C ALA A 24 2.34 -2.87 -0.07
N LEU A 25 1.93 -1.92 0.79
CA LEU A 25 1.40 -0.63 0.37
C LEU A 25 2.41 0.15 -0.48
N LEU A 26 3.64 0.32 0.01
CA LEU A 26 4.71 1.03 -0.70
C LEU A 26 5.08 0.33 -2.02
N ALA A 27 5.09 -1.00 -2.04
CA ALA A 27 5.36 -1.77 -3.26
C ALA A 27 4.25 -1.61 -4.31
N VAL A 28 2.99 -1.69 -3.89
CA VAL A 28 1.84 -1.48 -4.79
C VAL A 28 1.79 -0.04 -5.28
N HIS A 29 1.99 0.92 -4.39
CA HIS A 29 2.00 2.35 -4.72
C HIS A 29 3.07 2.68 -5.76
N GLY A 30 4.32 2.29 -5.51
CA GLY A 30 5.40 2.54 -6.47
C GLY A 30 5.25 1.74 -7.77
N LEU A 31 4.65 0.55 -7.76
CA LEU A 31 4.29 -0.18 -8.98
C LEU A 31 3.24 0.57 -9.80
N LEU A 32 2.21 1.13 -9.17
CA LEU A 32 1.17 1.88 -9.87
C LEU A 32 1.71 3.15 -10.53
N HIS A 33 2.62 3.87 -9.86
CA HIS A 33 3.32 4.98 -10.52
C HIS A 33 4.13 4.52 -11.74
N LEU A 34 4.81 3.38 -11.68
CA LEU A 34 5.51 2.82 -12.84
C LEU A 34 4.57 2.42 -13.99
N LEU A 35 3.29 2.18 -13.70
CA LEU A 35 2.25 1.89 -14.68
C LEU A 35 1.50 3.14 -15.17
N GLY A 36 1.92 4.35 -14.74
CA GLY A 36 1.35 5.62 -15.18
C GLY A 36 0.10 6.06 -14.40
N TYR A 37 -0.12 5.50 -13.20
CA TYR A 37 -1.09 6.08 -12.27
C TYR A 37 -0.45 7.29 -11.59
N GLU A 38 -1.19 8.40 -11.55
CA GLU A 38 -0.80 9.64 -10.89
C GLU A 38 -1.83 9.97 -9.79
N ASP A 39 -1.37 10.53 -8.68
CA ASP A 39 -2.19 10.94 -7.54
C ASP A 39 -2.13 12.45 -7.26
N ASP A 40 -1.72 13.23 -8.25
CA ASP A 40 -1.63 14.70 -8.22
C ASP A 40 -2.98 15.42 -8.40
N THR A 41 -3.96 14.73 -9.00
CA THR A 41 -5.34 15.18 -9.17
C THR A 41 -6.30 14.34 -8.35
N GLU A 42 -7.43 14.90 -7.93
CA GLU A 42 -8.45 14.17 -7.17
C GLU A 42 -8.96 12.93 -7.91
N VAL A 43 -9.14 13.02 -9.23
CA VAL A 43 -9.58 11.90 -10.08
C VAL A 43 -8.50 10.82 -10.15
N GLY A 44 -7.24 11.22 -10.36
CA GLY A 44 -6.11 10.29 -10.40
C GLY A 44 -5.91 9.58 -9.06
N ALA A 45 -5.89 10.34 -7.96
CA ALA A 45 -5.76 9.83 -6.61
C ALA A 45 -6.87 8.82 -6.26
N SER A 46 -8.12 9.11 -6.64
CA SER A 46 -9.25 8.19 -6.44
C SER A 46 -9.09 6.89 -7.23
N ALA A 47 -8.68 6.98 -8.51
CA ALA A 47 -8.43 5.82 -9.36
C ALA A 47 -7.26 4.96 -8.81
N MET A 48 -6.17 5.61 -8.41
CA MET A 48 -5.00 4.94 -7.83
C MET A 48 -5.37 4.29 -6.49
N TRP A 49 -6.09 4.98 -5.61
CA TRP A 49 -6.53 4.45 -4.32
C TRP A 49 -7.40 3.19 -4.47
N SER A 50 -8.36 3.23 -5.39
CA SER A 50 -9.20 2.08 -5.72
C SER A 50 -8.35 0.87 -6.14
N LYS A 51 -7.35 1.12 -7.00
CA LYS A 51 -6.45 0.06 -7.47
C LYS A 51 -5.51 -0.46 -6.38
N GLN A 52 -4.99 0.43 -5.52
CA GLN A 52 -4.18 0.05 -4.37
C GLN A 52 -4.95 -0.90 -3.45
N LYS A 53 -6.20 -0.56 -3.12
CA LYS A 53 -7.05 -1.39 -2.26
C LYS A 53 -7.29 -2.77 -2.86
N GLU A 54 -7.65 -2.85 -4.14
CA GLU A 54 -7.87 -4.11 -4.85
C GLU A 54 -6.65 -5.04 -4.79
N LEU A 55 -5.46 -4.49 -5.02
CA LEU A 55 -4.21 -5.26 -5.03
C LEU A 55 -3.77 -5.66 -3.61
N LEU A 56 -3.92 -4.78 -2.63
CA LEU A 56 -3.60 -5.08 -1.24
C LEU A 56 -4.48 -6.18 -0.66
N GLU A 57 -5.78 -6.19 -0.99
CA GLU A 57 -6.69 -7.27 -0.60
C GLU A 57 -6.25 -8.63 -1.17
N LYS A 58 -5.74 -8.66 -2.41
CA LYS A 58 -5.21 -9.88 -3.04
C LYS A 58 -3.89 -10.34 -2.41
N ILE A 59 -3.00 -9.42 -2.05
CA ILE A 59 -1.67 -9.73 -1.48
C ILE A 59 -1.77 -10.15 -0.02
N LEU A 60 -2.56 -9.43 0.79
CA LEU A 60 -2.67 -9.65 2.22
C LEU A 60 -3.80 -10.63 2.59
N GLY A 61 -4.68 -10.95 1.62
CA GLY A 61 -5.88 -11.75 1.81
C GLY A 61 -7.02 -10.94 2.43
N THR A 62 -8.27 -11.30 2.10
CA THR A 62 -9.50 -10.84 2.79
C THR A 62 -9.54 -11.45 4.20
N GLY A 63 -8.68 -10.94 5.08
CA GLY A 63 -8.26 -11.73 6.23
C GLY A 63 -7.37 -10.99 7.22
N ALA A 64 -7.73 -9.76 7.57
CA ALA A 64 -7.68 -9.35 8.98
C ALA A 64 -8.68 -10.16 9.85
N ARG A 65 -8.95 -11.43 9.52
CA ARG A 65 -9.28 -12.44 10.52
C ARG A 65 -7.95 -12.81 11.16
N GLU A 66 -7.50 -11.91 12.03
CA GLU A 66 -6.58 -12.28 13.09
C GLU A 66 -7.32 -13.34 13.92
N ARG A 67 -6.92 -14.58 13.65
CA ARG A 67 -7.30 -15.76 14.40
C ARG A 67 -6.53 -15.72 15.72
N ARG A 68 -7.30 -15.85 16.81
CA ARG A 68 -6.93 -16.38 18.14
C ARG A 68 -6.04 -15.51 19.02
#